data_AF-A0A8J3ANB0-F1
#
_entry.id   AF-A0A8J3ANB0-F1
#
_cell.length_a   1.000
_cell.length_b   1.000
_cell.length_c   1.000
_cell.angle_alpha   90.00
_cell.angle_beta   90.00
_cell.angle_gamma   90.00
#
_symmetry.space_group_name_H-M   'P 1'
#
loop_
_entity.id
_entity.type
_entity.pdbx_description
1 polymer ?
#
loop_
_entity_poly.entity_id
_entity_poly.type
_entity_poly.pdbx_seq_one_letter_code
_entity_poly.pdbx_strand_id
1 'polypeptide(L)'
;MQDSLEDKYIKGELDMNYIKQLLLAVCLNVIILWGLTIFFPYTGLGRIIAFPLIFLINMIIATMGCIVTRFLNVVNKGLVWAIILVLSIIVAIWLFPQDSGISVIVKIIDWIKGN
;
A
#
# COMPACT_ATOMS: atom_id res chain seq x y z
N MET A 1 19.79 -7.03 -38.34
CA MET A 1 20.27 -8.04 -37.36
C MET A 1 20.88 -7.41 -36.11
N GLN A 2 21.57 -6.26 -36.21
CA GLN A 2 21.93 -5.47 -35.03
C GLN A 2 20.71 -4.77 -34.41
N ASP A 3 19.76 -4.36 -35.24
CA ASP A 3 18.46 -3.74 -34.89
C ASP A 3 17.65 -4.61 -33.90
N SER A 4 17.61 -5.92 -34.15
CA SER A 4 16.99 -6.93 -33.27
C SER A 4 17.69 -7.15 -31.92
N LEU A 5 18.78 -6.41 -31.66
CA LEU A 5 19.49 -6.34 -30.38
C LEU A 5 19.31 -4.97 -29.70
N GLU A 6 18.85 -3.93 -30.43
CA GLU A 6 18.69 -2.56 -29.90
C GLU A 6 17.23 -2.16 -29.60
N ASP A 7 16.23 -2.60 -30.36
CA ASP A 7 14.83 -2.66 -29.84
C ASP A 7 14.73 -3.55 -28.59
N LYS A 8 15.77 -4.37 -28.40
CA LYS A 8 16.01 -5.26 -27.27
C LYS A 8 16.91 -4.63 -26.19
N TYR A 9 17.03 -3.29 -26.12
CA TYR A 9 17.60 -2.52 -24.97
C TYR A 9 16.76 -2.65 -23.66
N ILE A 10 16.28 -3.86 -23.39
CA ILE A 10 15.59 -4.39 -22.21
C ILE A 10 14.22 -3.72 -21.93
N LYS A 11 13.92 -2.70 -21.10
CA LYS A 11 14.13 -2.47 -19.66
C LYS A 11 15.57 -2.31 -19.16
N GLY A 12 16.33 -1.32 -19.65
CA GLY A 12 15.89 -0.14 -20.41
C GLY A 12 15.49 0.96 -19.43
N GLU A 13 14.26 1.48 -19.57
CA GLU A 13 13.50 1.83 -18.36
C GLU A 13 12.58 0.66 -18.01
N LEU A 14 12.58 0.24 -16.75
CA LEU A 14 11.50 -0.59 -16.21
C LEU A 14 10.29 0.34 -16.04
N ASP A 15 9.57 0.61 -17.15
CA ASP A 15 8.58 1.70 -17.35
C ASP A 15 8.64 2.76 -16.25
N MET A 16 9.26 3.91 -16.52
CA MET A 16 9.46 4.96 -15.52
C MET A 16 8.17 5.38 -14.78
N ASN A 17 6.99 5.19 -15.38
CA ASN A 17 5.70 5.39 -14.71
C ASN A 17 5.38 4.29 -13.68
N TYR A 18 5.71 3.03 -13.98
CA TYR A 18 5.63 1.88 -13.08
C TYR A 18 6.64 1.97 -11.91
N ILE A 19 7.89 2.43 -12.16
CA ILE A 19 8.83 2.77 -11.06
C ILE A 19 8.22 3.85 -10.17
N LYS A 20 7.74 4.96 -10.75
CA LYS A 20 7.12 6.06 -9.99
C LYS A 20 5.90 5.61 -9.20
N GLN A 21 5.07 4.73 -9.76
CA GLN A 21 3.91 4.12 -9.09
C GLN A 21 4.31 3.21 -7.92
N LEU A 22 5.33 2.36 -8.08
CA LEU A 22 5.83 1.54 -6.97
C LEU A 22 6.50 2.39 -5.88
N LEU A 23 7.29 3.40 -6.23
CA LEU A 23 7.87 4.34 -5.27
C LEU A 23 6.77 5.10 -4.50
N LEU A 24 5.73 5.56 -5.20
CA LEU A 24 4.57 6.20 -4.56
C LEU A 24 3.84 5.24 -3.61
N ALA A 25 3.67 3.97 -4.00
CA ALA A 25 3.06 2.94 -3.15
C ALA A 25 3.92 2.59 -1.92
N VAL A 26 5.26 2.60 -2.04
CA VAL A 26 6.19 2.45 -0.92
C VAL A 26 6.09 3.65 0.03
N CYS A 27 6.13 4.89 -0.50
CA CYS A 27 5.96 6.10 0.30
C CYS A 27 4.61 6.13 1.02
N LEU A 28 3.52 5.76 0.33
CA LEU A 28 2.19 5.65 0.91
C LEU A 28 2.14 4.60 2.05
N ASN A 29 2.79 3.44 1.87
CA ASN A 29 2.91 2.45 2.94
C ASN A 29 3.67 2.97 4.15
N VAL A 30 4.80 3.66 3.94
CA VAL A 30 5.57 4.28 5.03
C VAL A 30 4.71 5.31 5.78
N ILE A 31 3.95 6.14 5.08
CA ILE A 31 3.03 7.12 5.68
C ILE A 31 1.92 6.42 6.50
N ILE A 32 1.31 5.36 5.96
CA ILE A 32 0.25 4.60 6.66
C ILE A 32 0.82 3.94 7.93
N LEU A 33 1.95 3.24 7.83
CA LEU A 33 2.59 2.58 8.97
C LEU A 33 3.07 3.59 10.03
N TRP A 34 3.62 4.72 9.62
CA TRP A 34 4.03 5.81 10.52
C TRP A 34 2.84 6.44 11.24
N GLY A 35 1.76 6.75 10.52
CA GLY A 35 0.51 7.21 11.13
C GLY A 35 -0.04 6.22 12.16
N LEU A 36 -0.02 4.92 11.85
CA LEU A 36 -0.44 3.89 12.79
C LEU A 36 0.51 3.77 14.01
N THR A 37 1.81 4.06 13.91
CA THR A 37 2.66 4.17 15.13
C THR A 37 2.29 5.34 16.03
N ILE A 38 1.84 6.45 15.46
CA ILE A 38 1.49 7.68 16.21
C ILE A 38 0.13 7.51 16.89
N PHE A 39 -0.89 7.04 16.16
CA PHE A 39 -2.23 6.85 16.73
C PHE A 39 -2.35 5.59 17.59
N PHE A 40 -1.52 4.57 17.37
CA PHE A 40 -1.55 3.30 18.10
C PHE A 40 -0.15 2.85 18.58
N PRO A 41 0.47 3.57 19.53
CA PRO A 41 1.80 3.23 20.05
C PRO A 41 1.81 1.94 20.90
N TYR A 42 0.68 1.58 21.52
CA TYR A 42 0.49 0.44 22.42
C TYR A 42 0.21 -0.86 21.66
N THR A 43 1.21 -1.34 20.92
CA THR A 43 1.11 -2.47 19.96
C THR A 43 2.26 -3.49 20.04
N GLY A 44 2.97 -3.48 21.18
CA GLY A 44 3.81 -4.57 21.68
C GLY A 44 4.84 -5.17 20.72
N LEU A 45 5.10 -6.48 20.91
CA LEU A 45 5.87 -7.30 19.96
C LEU A 45 5.10 -7.57 18.66
N GLY A 46 3.77 -7.59 18.70
CA GLY A 46 2.94 -7.90 17.53
C GLY A 46 3.25 -6.97 16.35
N ARG A 47 3.53 -5.69 16.63
CA ARG A 47 4.02 -4.68 15.68
C ARG A 47 5.20 -5.16 14.82
N ILE A 48 6.13 -5.93 15.38
CA ILE A 48 7.34 -6.41 14.67
C ILE A 48 6.97 -7.37 13.53
N ILE A 49 5.91 -8.18 13.71
CA ILE A 49 5.42 -9.14 12.71
C ILE A 49 4.42 -8.46 11.76
N ALA A 50 3.56 -7.58 12.28
CA ALA A 50 2.53 -6.90 11.51
C ALA A 50 3.09 -5.92 10.47
N PHE A 51 4.18 -5.20 10.78
CA PHE A 51 4.77 -4.23 9.86
C PHE A 51 5.21 -4.83 8.51
N PRO A 52 6.07 -5.87 8.47
CA PRO A 52 6.44 -6.50 7.21
C PRO A 52 5.26 -7.20 6.54
N LEU A 53 4.29 -7.73 7.29
CA LEU A 53 3.09 -8.37 6.73
C LEU A 53 2.17 -7.37 6.02
N ILE A 54 1.85 -6.24 6.66
CA ILE A 54 1.05 -5.15 6.08
C ILE A 54 1.76 -4.59 4.84
N PHE A 55 3.06 -4.32 4.95
CA PHE A 55 3.87 -3.82 3.83
C PHE A 55 3.84 -4.78 2.65
N LEU A 56 4.03 -6.10 2.89
CA LEU A 56 3.99 -7.12 1.86
C LEU A 56 2.62 -7.20 1.16
N ILE A 57 1.53 -7.23 1.92
CA ILE A 57 0.17 -7.34 1.35
C ILE A 57 -0.18 -6.08 0.55
N ASN A 58 0.12 -4.89 1.07
CA ASN A 58 -0.12 -3.64 0.36
C ASN A 58 0.76 -3.50 -0.89
N MET A 59 2.00 -4.01 -0.88
CA MET A 59 2.85 -4.11 -2.07
C MET A 59 2.29 -5.09 -3.12
N ILE A 60 1.68 -6.20 -2.70
CA ILE A 60 0.96 -7.11 -3.61
C ILE A 60 -0.25 -6.41 -4.24
N ILE A 61 -1.07 -5.70 -3.43
CA ILE A 61 -2.23 -4.94 -3.91
C ILE A 61 -1.80 -3.84 -4.91
N ALA A 62 -0.77 -3.07 -4.57
CA ALA A 62 -0.21 -2.06 -5.47
C ALA A 62 0.35 -2.66 -6.77
N THR A 63 1.06 -3.79 -6.69
CA THR A 63 1.60 -4.50 -7.87
C THR A 63 0.48 -4.99 -8.78
N MET A 64 -0.56 -5.61 -8.22
CA MET A 64 -1.77 -6.01 -8.97
C MET A 64 -2.46 -4.80 -9.61
N GLY A 65 -2.52 -3.68 -8.89
CA GLY A 65 -2.98 -2.40 -9.41
C GLY A 65 -2.20 -1.89 -10.61
N CYS A 66 -0.87 -1.93 -10.54
CA CYS A 66 0.03 -1.55 -11.63
C CYS A 66 -0.08 -2.49 -12.85
N ILE A 67 -0.54 -3.74 -12.66
CA ILE A 67 -0.83 -4.68 -13.76
C ILE A 67 -2.19 -4.34 -14.38
N VAL A 68 -3.25 -4.25 -13.57
CA VAL A 68 -4.63 -3.95 -14.04
C VAL A 68 -4.71 -2.60 -14.76
N THR A 69 -4.03 -1.56 -14.25
CA THR A 69 -4.03 -0.22 -14.86
C THR A 69 -3.25 -0.12 -16.18
N ARG A 70 -2.58 -1.18 -16.66
CA ARG A 70 -2.04 -1.21 -18.03
C ARG A 70 -3.15 -1.36 -19.07
N PHE A 71 -4.26 -2.00 -18.73
CA PHE A 71 -5.36 -2.33 -19.65
C PHE A 71 -6.54 -1.32 -19.61
N LEU A 72 -6.35 -0.16 -18.96
CA LEU A 72 -7.42 0.80 -18.65
C LEU A 72 -7.16 2.20 -19.19
N ASN A 73 -8.24 2.94 -19.48
CA ASN A 73 -8.17 4.37 -19.81
C ASN A 73 -7.82 5.21 -18.56
N VAL A 74 -7.22 6.39 -18.77
CA VAL A 74 -6.62 7.22 -17.69
C VAL A 74 -7.56 7.50 -16.51
N VAL A 75 -8.84 7.82 -16.78
CA VAL A 75 -9.86 8.03 -15.74
C VAL A 75 -10.02 6.80 -14.84
N ASN A 76 -10.11 5.62 -15.46
CA ASN A 76 -10.24 4.35 -14.74
C ASN A 76 -8.96 4.00 -13.97
N LYS A 77 -7.77 4.42 -14.45
CA LYS A 77 -6.52 4.28 -13.68
C LYS A 77 -6.58 5.05 -12.37
N GLY A 78 -7.04 6.31 -12.41
CA GLY A 78 -7.19 7.14 -11.19
C GLY A 78 -8.15 6.52 -10.18
N LEU A 79 -9.29 6.00 -10.64
CA LEU A 79 -10.27 5.32 -9.79
C LEU A 79 -9.72 4.02 -9.19
N VAL A 80 -8.96 3.22 -9.94
CA VAL A 80 -8.28 2.03 -9.42
C VAL A 80 -7.22 2.40 -8.37
N TRP A 81 -6.44 3.47 -8.56
CA TRP A 81 -5.48 3.96 -7.57
C TRP A 81 -6.14 4.47 -6.28
N ALA A 82 -7.31 5.11 -6.37
CA ALA A 82 -8.10 5.47 -5.19
C ALA A 82 -8.58 4.23 -4.42
N ILE A 83 -9.07 3.19 -5.11
CA ILE A 83 -9.46 1.92 -4.50
C ILE A 83 -8.26 1.22 -3.82
N ILE A 84 -7.08 1.21 -4.46
CA ILE A 84 -5.84 0.65 -3.89
C ILE A 84 -5.44 1.35 -2.60
N LEU A 85 -5.54 2.69 -2.55
CA LEU A 85 -5.25 3.48 -1.35
C LEU A 85 -6.21 3.11 -0.21
N VAL A 86 -7.51 3.07 -0.48
CA VAL A 86 -8.54 2.70 0.51
C VAL A 86 -8.34 1.26 1.02
N LEU A 87 -8.09 0.30 0.12
CA LEU A 87 -7.79 -1.08 0.50
C LEU A 87 -6.51 -1.19 1.33
N SER A 88 -5.45 -0.45 0.98
CA SER A 88 -4.18 -0.46 1.72
C SER A 88 -4.32 0.08 3.15
N ILE A 89 -5.19 1.08 3.34
CA ILE A 89 -5.55 1.61 4.66
C ILE A 89 -6.39 0.58 5.45
N ILE A 90 -7.39 -0.04 4.82
CA ILE A 90 -8.24 -1.07 5.46
C ILE A 90 -7.40 -2.27 5.91
N VAL A 91 -6.53 -2.80 5.03
CA VAL A 91 -5.61 -3.90 5.35
C VAL A 91 -4.68 -3.53 6.50
N ALA A 92 -4.09 -2.33 6.46
CA ALA A 92 -3.19 -1.87 7.53
C ALA A 92 -3.93 -1.72 8.87
N ILE A 93 -5.13 -1.15 8.88
CA ILE A 93 -5.99 -1.00 10.07
C ILE A 93 -6.43 -2.36 10.63
N TRP A 94 -6.80 -3.31 9.77
CA TRP A 94 -7.34 -4.61 10.18
C TRP A 94 -6.25 -5.57 10.69
N LEU A 95 -5.04 -5.49 10.13
CA LEU A 95 -3.89 -6.31 10.53
C LEU A 95 -3.01 -5.65 11.61
N PHE A 96 -3.25 -4.38 11.97
CA PHE A 96 -2.51 -3.76 13.08
C PHE A 96 -2.94 -4.41 14.41
N PRO A 97 -2.03 -5.06 15.14
CA PRO A 97 -2.34 -5.63 16.45
C PRO A 97 -2.64 -4.51 17.44
N GLN A 98 -3.32 -4.84 18.53
CA GLN A 98 -3.63 -3.92 19.64
C GLN A 98 -3.40 -4.67 20.95
N ASP A 99 -2.51 -4.19 21.80
CA ASP A 99 -2.18 -4.88 23.07
C ASP A 99 -3.39 -4.99 24.02
N SER A 100 -4.37 -4.09 23.85
CA SER A 100 -5.62 -4.05 24.60
C SER A 100 -6.70 -5.05 24.14
N GLY A 101 -6.45 -5.86 23.10
CA GLY A 101 -7.44 -6.76 22.48
C GLY A 101 -8.57 -6.07 21.69
N ILE A 102 -8.96 -4.86 22.10
CA ILE A 102 -9.85 -3.95 21.36
C ILE A 102 -9.18 -3.55 20.04
N SER A 103 -9.83 -3.86 18.90
CA SER A 103 -9.29 -3.60 17.56
C SER A 103 -9.23 -2.11 17.21
N VAL A 104 -8.38 -1.77 16.23
CA VAL A 104 -8.24 -0.39 15.70
C VAL A 104 -9.59 0.20 15.28
N ILE A 105 -10.44 -0.62 14.65
CA ILE A 105 -11.77 -0.22 14.16
C ILE A 105 -12.66 0.25 15.32
N VAL A 106 -12.65 -0.45 16.46
CA VAL A 106 -13.43 -0.05 17.64
C VAL A 106 -12.90 1.27 18.22
N LYS A 107 -11.57 1.43 18.35
CA LYS A 107 -10.97 2.69 18.83
C LYS A 107 -11.30 3.89 17.92
N ILE A 108 -11.31 3.71 16.61
CA ILE A 108 -11.72 4.75 15.65
C ILE A 108 -13.21 5.08 15.82
N ILE A 109 -14.07 4.08 15.98
CA ILE A 109 -15.51 4.26 16.18
C ILE A 109 -15.80 5.01 17.50
N ASP A 110 -15.10 4.69 18.58
CA ASP A 110 -15.33 5.33 19.88
C ASP A 110 -14.77 6.76 19.92
N TRP A 111 -13.63 7.01 19.27
CA TRP A 111 -13.12 8.37 19.04
C TRP A 111 -14.10 9.24 18.23
N ILE A 112 -14.72 8.68 17.18
CA ILE A 112 -15.77 9.37 16.40
C ILE A 112 -17.03 9.66 17.23
N LYS A 113 -17.33 8.84 18.25
CA LYS A 113 -18.46 9.08 19.17
C LYS A 113 -18.16 10.11 20.27
N GLY A 114 -16.90 10.47 20.49
CA GLY A 114 -16.51 11.46 21.50
C GLY A 114 -16.48 10.95 22.95
N ASN A 115 -16.18 9.67 23.15
CA ASN A 115 -15.83 9.09 24.46
C ASN A 115 -14.31 9.07 24.69
#